data_AF-A0A2Y9A0I7-F1
#
_entry.id   AF-A0A2Y9A0I7-F1
#
_cell.length_a   1.000
_cell.length_b   1.000
_cell.length_c   1.000
_cell.angle_alpha   90.00
_cell.angle_beta   90.00
_cell.angle_gamma   90.00
#
_symmetry.space_group_name_H-M   'P 1'
#
loop_
_entity.id
_entity.type
_entity.pdbx_description
1 polymer ?
#
loop_
_entity_poly.entity_id
_entity_poly.type
_entity_poly.pdbx_seq_one_letter_code
_entity_poly.pdbx_strand_id
1 'polypeptide(L)'
;MAPTVDHVVPRAKGGPSWAENEVAACRRCNAERGQRSPVEWLEECVRRGWPADPTALGAVLDRLDAAIDVHGGQRRARPYLRSQRRRLQRSG
;
A
#
# COMPACT_ATOMS: atom_id res chain seq x y z
N MET A 1 14.49 13.24 -11.87
CA MET A 1 14.76 12.49 -10.64
C MET A 1 14.33 11.05 -10.86
N ALA A 2 15.24 10.06 -10.74
CA ALA A 2 14.86 8.67 -10.98
C ALA A 2 13.81 8.21 -9.93
N PRO A 3 12.72 7.55 -10.34
CA PRO A 3 11.74 7.00 -9.41
C PRO A 3 12.38 5.90 -8.57
N THR A 4 11.87 5.74 -7.35
CA THR A 4 12.15 4.60 -6.48
C THR A 4 10.95 3.66 -6.49
N VAL A 5 11.16 2.43 -6.04
CA VAL A 5 10.10 1.47 -5.80
C VAL A 5 9.69 1.56 -4.33
N ASP A 6 8.39 1.58 -4.08
CA ASP A 6 7.79 1.56 -2.75
C ASP A 6 6.84 0.36 -2.63
N HIS A 7 6.84 -0.28 -1.45
CA HIS A 7 5.98 -1.43 -1.14
C HIS A 7 4.68 -0.94 -0.50
N VAL A 8 3.53 -1.15 -1.14
CA VAL A 8 2.23 -0.70 -0.63
C VAL A 8 1.91 -1.35 0.72
N VAL A 9 2.09 -2.66 0.84
CA VAL A 9 2.23 -3.36 2.13
C VAL A 9 3.72 -3.42 2.48
N PRO A 10 4.15 -2.78 3.59
CA PRO A 10 5.57 -2.77 3.95
C PRO A 10 6.13 -4.18 4.12
N ARG A 11 7.36 -4.40 3.66
CA ARG A 11 8.07 -5.69 3.82
C ARG A 11 8.17 -6.14 5.28
N ALA A 12 8.34 -5.20 6.21
CA ALA A 12 8.35 -5.49 7.66
C ALA A 12 7.02 -6.07 8.18
N LYS A 13 5.92 -5.89 7.43
CA LYS A 13 4.60 -6.46 7.72
C LYS A 13 4.30 -7.71 6.88
N GLY A 14 5.31 -8.26 6.20
CA GLY A 14 5.20 -9.46 5.38
C GLY A 14 4.81 -9.19 3.93
N GLY A 15 4.78 -7.94 3.47
CA GLY A 15 4.48 -7.61 2.07
C GLY A 15 5.52 -8.20 1.09
N PRO A 16 5.09 -8.86 0.00
CA PRO A 16 6.01 -9.46 -0.97
C PRO A 16 6.65 -8.42 -1.89
N SER A 17 7.81 -8.73 -2.47
CA SER A 17 8.39 -7.98 -3.59
C SER A 17 7.80 -8.47 -4.91
N TRP A 18 6.51 -8.19 -5.11
CA TRP A 18 5.76 -8.52 -6.32
C TRP A 18 5.27 -7.24 -6.98
N ALA A 19 5.02 -7.27 -8.29
CA ALA A 19 4.54 -6.12 -9.05
C ALA A 19 3.23 -5.56 -8.49
N GLU A 20 2.36 -6.41 -7.93
CA GLU A 20 1.10 -6.02 -7.29
C GLU A 20 1.29 -5.27 -5.96
N ASN A 21 2.45 -5.42 -5.32
CA ASN A 21 2.78 -4.73 -4.08
C ASN A 21 3.75 -3.56 -4.30
N GLU A 22 4.28 -3.38 -5.51
CA GLU A 22 5.33 -2.40 -5.81
C GLU A 22 4.78 -1.27 -6.68
N VAL A 23 5.04 -0.02 -6.27
CA VAL A 23 4.62 1.18 -7.00
C VAL A 23 5.78 2.14 -7.20
N ALA A 24 5.71 2.94 -8.27
CA ALA A 24 6.65 4.03 -8.47
C ALA A 24 6.39 5.15 -7.45
N ALA A 25 7.43 5.56 -6.74
CA ALA A 25 7.38 6.67 -5.79
C ALA A 25 8.62 7.57 -5.99
N CYS A 26 8.46 8.89 -5.84
CA CYS A 26 9.63 9.76 -5.79
C CYS A 26 10.42 9.53 -4.49
N ARG A 27 11.74 9.78 -4.49
CA ARG A 27 12.60 9.58 -3.30
C ARG A 27 12.07 10.28 -2.05
N ARG A 28 11.58 11.52 -2.19
CA ARG A 28 11.04 12.31 -1.08
C ARG A 28 9.81 11.63 -0.47
N CYS A 29 8.81 11.31 -1.29
CA CYS A 29 7.58 10.67 -0.81
C CYS A 29 7.84 9.27 -0.25
N ASN A 30 8.72 8.49 -0.88
CA ASN A 30 9.08 7.15 -0.39
C ASN A 30 9.78 7.22 0.98
N ALA A 31 10.78 8.11 1.11
CA ALA A 31 11.49 8.32 2.37
C ALA A 31 10.57 8.87 3.46
N GLU A 32 9.71 9.82 3.12
CA GLU A 32 8.78 10.43 4.05
C GLU A 32 7.72 9.42 4.50
N ARG A 33 7.10 8.67 3.59
CA ARG A 33 6.13 7.62 3.94
C ARG A 33 6.75 6.63 4.94
N GLY A 34 7.95 6.14 4.65
CA GLY A 34 8.68 5.21 5.52
C GLY A 34 7.89 3.93 5.77
N GLN A 35 7.66 3.59 7.04
CA GLN A 35 6.92 2.38 7.45
C GLN A 35 5.42 2.63 7.69
N ARG A 36 4.90 3.82 7.35
CA ARG A 36 3.48 4.15 7.52
C ARG A 36 2.60 3.24 6.69
N SER A 37 1.45 2.93 7.26
CA SER A 37 0.45 2.11 6.57
C SER A 37 -0.07 2.85 5.33
N PRO A 38 -0.46 2.14 4.26
CA PRO A 38 -0.91 2.79 3.04
C PRO A 38 -2.11 3.72 3.28
N VAL A 39 -3.04 3.34 4.17
CA VAL A 39 -4.22 4.17 4.49
C VAL A 39 -3.83 5.39 5.34
N GLU A 40 -2.94 5.23 6.31
CA GLU A 40 -2.42 6.37 7.09
C GLU A 40 -1.67 7.38 6.23
N TRP A 41 -0.92 6.90 5.24
CA TRP A 41 -0.23 7.78 4.29
C TRP A 41 -1.20 8.50 3.36
N LEU A 42 -2.25 7.81 2.91
CA LEU A 42 -3.35 8.43 2.16
C LEU A 42 -4.01 9.54 2.99
N GLU A 43 -4.38 9.26 4.24
CA GLU A 43 -4.96 10.24 5.16
C GLU A 43 -4.03 11.45 5.37
N GLU A 44 -2.71 11.23 5.46
CA GLU A 44 -1.74 12.32 5.55
C GLU A 44 -1.68 13.15 4.25
N CYS A 45 -1.73 12.51 3.08
CA CYS A 45 -1.78 13.22 1.80
C CYS A 45 -3.02 14.12 1.75
N VAL A 46 -4.19 13.61 2.16
CA VAL A 46 -5.43 14.39 2.25
C VAL A 46 -5.28 15.56 3.23
N ARG A 47 -4.76 15.33 4.45
CA ARG A 47 -4.52 16.40 5.44
C ARG A 47 -3.61 17.51 4.92
N ARG A 48 -2.65 17.17 4.06
CA ARG A 48 -1.71 18.12 3.46
C ARG A 48 -2.23 18.81 2.20
N GLY A 49 -3.43 18.45 1.73
CA GLY A 49 -3.97 18.91 0.45
C GLY A 49 -3.21 18.37 -0.76
N TRP A 50 -2.51 17.23 -0.62
CA TRP A 50 -1.85 16.56 -1.73
C TRP A 50 -2.85 15.70 -2.51
N PRO A 51 -2.64 15.50 -3.83
CA PRO A 51 -3.44 14.56 -4.60
C PRO A 51 -3.42 13.17 -3.97
N ALA A 52 -4.61 12.64 -3.69
CA ALA A 52 -4.81 11.35 -3.04
C ALA A 52 -5.96 10.64 -3.75
N ASP A 53 -5.79 9.35 -4.06
CA ASP A 53 -6.78 8.54 -4.76
C ASP A 53 -7.11 7.28 -3.93
N PRO A 54 -8.18 7.32 -3.10
CA PRO A 54 -8.61 6.16 -2.32
C PRO A 54 -9.04 4.99 -3.22
N THR A 55 -9.62 5.26 -4.38
CA THR A 55 -10.10 4.24 -5.31
C THR A 55 -8.93 3.47 -5.92
N ALA A 56 -7.89 4.17 -6.37
CA ALA A 56 -6.67 3.54 -6.87
C ALA A 56 -5.97 2.73 -5.78
N LEU A 57 -5.89 3.24 -4.54
CA LEU A 57 -5.31 2.49 -3.43
C LEU A 57 -6.09 1.19 -3.16
N GLY A 58 -7.42 1.27 -3.15
CA GLY A 58 -8.29 0.11 -3.00
C GLY A 58 -8.03 -0.95 -4.09
N ALA A 59 -7.97 -0.54 -5.35
CA ALA A 59 -7.70 -1.43 -6.47
C ALA A 59 -6.32 -2.12 -6.36
N VAL A 60 -5.29 -1.44 -5.86
CA VAL A 60 -3.97 -2.06 -5.62
C VAL A 60 -4.03 -3.08 -4.50
N LEU A 61 -4.68 -2.76 -3.38
CA LEU A 61 -4.85 -3.71 -2.26
C LEU A 61 -5.64 -4.94 -2.69
N ASP A 62 -6.67 -4.77 -3.52
CA ASP A 62 -7.50 -5.86 -4.04
C ASP A 62 -6.71 -6.78 -4.99
N ARG A 63 -5.91 -6.20 -5.90
CA ARG A 63 -5.02 -6.98 -6.79
C ARG A 63 -4.00 -7.78 -5.99
N LEU A 64 -3.42 -7.18 -4.95
CA LEU A 64 -2.46 -7.88 -4.10
C LEU A 64 -3.11 -9.02 -3.30
N ASP A 65 -4.34 -8.85 -2.78
CA ASP A 65 -5.07 -9.93 -2.09
C ASP A 65 -5.32 -11.10 -3.04
N ALA A 66 -5.77 -10.81 -4.27
CA ALA A 66 -6.00 -11.81 -5.30
C ALA A 66 -4.70 -12.55 -5.70
N ALA A 67 -3.58 -11.82 -5.87
CA ALA A 67 -2.29 -12.43 -6.14
C ALA A 67 -1.83 -13.35 -5.01
N ILE A 68 -2.07 -12.97 -3.75
CA ILE A 68 -1.77 -13.81 -2.60
C ILE A 68 -2.67 -15.07 -2.55
N ASP A 69 -3.90 -14.99 -3.04
CA ASP A 69 -4.78 -16.16 -3.22
C ASP A 69 -4.27 -17.11 -4.30
N VAL A 70 -3.75 -16.59 -5.42
CA VAL A 70 -3.22 -17.40 -6.52
C VAL A 70 -1.86 -18.02 -6.20
N HIS A 71 -0.89 -17.22 -5.74
CA HIS A 71 0.50 -17.66 -5.55
C HIS A 71 0.72 -18.39 -4.21
N GLY A 72 -0.11 -18.14 -3.21
CA GLY A 72 0.08 -18.67 -1.86
C GLY A 72 1.32 -18.12 -1.16
N GLY A 73 1.77 -18.77 -0.09
CA GLY A 73 3.02 -18.45 0.63
C GLY A 73 3.00 -17.18 1.51
N GLN A 74 2.18 -16.17 1.20
CA GLN A 74 2.15 -14.88 1.92
C GLN A 74 1.12 -14.82 3.06
N ARG A 75 1.01 -15.90 3.84
CA ARG A 75 0.02 -15.97 4.95
C ARG A 75 0.18 -14.85 5.98
N ARG A 76 1.40 -14.32 6.17
CA ARG A 76 1.69 -13.23 7.12
C ARG A 76 1.18 -11.86 6.64
N ALA A 77 1.11 -11.63 5.33
CA ALA A 77 0.63 -10.36 4.77
C ALA A 77 -0.89 -10.20 4.82
N ARG A 78 -1.63 -11.32 4.67
CA ARG A 78 -3.11 -11.31 4.52
C ARG A 78 -3.85 -10.57 5.63
N PRO A 79 -3.59 -10.80 6.94
CA PRO A 79 -4.33 -10.12 7.98
C PRO A 79 -4.12 -8.60 7.95
N TYR A 80 -2.87 -8.18 7.68
CA TYR A 80 -2.52 -6.77 7.54
C TYR A 80 -3.23 -6.15 6.34
N LEU A 81 -3.11 -6.75 5.16
CA LEU A 81 -3.77 -6.28 3.94
C LEU A 81 -5.27 -6.11 4.14
N ARG A 82 -5.96 -7.15 4.66
CA ARG A 82 -7.41 -7.10 4.90
C ARG A 82 -7.80 -6.03 5.91
N SER A 83 -6.95 -5.75 6.91
CA SER A 83 -7.18 -4.64 7.85
C SER A 83 -7.07 -3.28 7.16
N GLN A 84 -6.13 -3.12 6.23
CA GLN A 84 -5.99 -1.88 5.45
C GLN A 84 -7.20 -1.66 4.53
N ARG A 85 -7.68 -2.72 3.85
CA ARG A 85 -8.91 -2.65 3.04
C ARG A 85 -10.11 -2.20 3.87
N ARG A 86 -10.32 -2.81 5.04
CA ARG A 86 -11.41 -2.42 5.97
C ARG A 86 -11.27 -1.00 6.48
N ARG A 87 -10.05 -0.54 6.77
CA ARG A 87 -9.81 0.85 7.21
C ARG A 87 -10.15 1.82 6.09
N LEU A 88 -9.69 1.55 4.87
CA LEU A 88 -9.95 2.38 3.70
C LEU A 88 -11.45 2.56 3.44
N GLN A 89 -12.23 1.47 3.55
CA GLN A 89 -13.69 1.49 3.40
C GLN A 89 -14.42 2.32 4.48
N ARG A 90 -13.76 2.61 5.61
CA ARG A 90 -14.32 3.43 6.70
C ARG A 90 -13.87 4.89 6.64
N SER A 91 -12.83 5.19 5.85
CA SER A 91 -12.22 6.51 5.73
C SER A 91 -12.73 7.30 4.52
N GLY A 92 -13.57 6.69 3.66
CA GLY A 92 -14.30 7.34 2.58
C GLY A 92 -15.79 7.47 2.93
#